data_AF-A0A7L1CSH7-F1
#
_entry.id   AF-A0A7L1CSH7-F1
#
_cell.length_a   1.000
_cell.length_b   1.000
_cell.length_c   1.000
_cell.angle_alpha   90.00
_cell.angle_beta   90.00
_cell.angle_gamma   90.00
#
_symmetry.space_group_name_H-M   'P 1'
#
loop_
_entity.id
_entity.type
_entity.pdbx_description
1 polymer ?
#
loop_
_entity_poly.entity_id
_entity_poly.type
_entity_poly.pdbx_seq_one_letter_code
_entity_poly.pdbx_strand_id
1 'polypeptide(L)' 'CKTCIVQHFEDSNDCPRCGNQVHETNPLEMLRLDNTLEEIIFKLVPGLREQELQREIEFWKKNKPQENGQGD' A
#
# COMPACT_ATOMS: atom_id res chain seq x y z
N CYS A 1 -1.03 3.11 -6.24
CA CYS A 1 -0.55 2.27 -5.12
C CYS A 1 -1.61 2.24 -4.03
N LYS A 2 -1.72 1.15 -3.27
CA LYS A 2 -2.65 1.05 -2.12
C LYS A 2 -2.37 2.13 -1.07
N THR A 3 -1.11 2.25 -0.63
CA THR A 3 -0.70 3.19 0.41
C THR A 3 -1.01 4.64 0.04
N CYS A 4 -0.67 5.06 -1.19
CA CYS A 4 -0.92 6.43 -1.65
C CYS A 4 -2.40 6.82 -1.63
N ILE A 5 -3.30 5.94 -2.12
CA ILE A 5 -4.73 6.27 -2.18
C ILE A 5 -5.38 6.23 -0.80
N VAL A 6 -4.94 5.31 0.08
CA VAL A 6 -5.41 5.27 1.46
C VAL A 6 -5.00 6.54 2.21
N GLN A 7 -3.74 6.97 2.10
CA GLN A 7 -3.25 8.22 2.70
C GLN A 7 -3.98 9.45 2.17
N HIS A 8 -4.21 9.54 0.86
CA HIS A 8 -5.00 10.65 0.27
C HIS A 8 -6.40 10.73 0.87
N PHE A 9 -7.03 9.58 1.13
CA PHE A 9 -8.36 9.48 1.71
C PHE A 9 -8.41 9.72 3.24
N GLU A 10 -7.28 9.96 3.89
CA GLU A 10 -7.27 10.46 5.27
C GLU A 10 -7.71 11.93 5.34
N ASP A 11 -7.45 12.70 4.26
CA ASP A 11 -7.67 14.16 4.23
C ASP A 11 -8.70 14.62 3.17
N SER A 12 -9.14 13.75 2.25
CA SER A 12 -10.05 14.10 1.16
C SER A 12 -10.98 12.95 0.77
N ASN A 13 -12.22 13.25 0.38
CA ASN A 13 -13.14 12.25 -0.19
C ASN A 13 -13.13 12.26 -1.73
N ASP A 14 -12.29 13.07 -2.37
CA ASP A 14 -12.32 13.29 -3.81
C ASP A 14 -11.24 12.49 -4.53
N CYS A 15 -11.53 12.02 -5.74
CA CYS A 15 -10.55 11.34 -6.57
C CYS A 15 -9.39 12.29 -6.90
N PRO A 16 -8.13 11.94 -6.59
CA PRO A 16 -6.98 12.84 -6.79
C PRO A 16 -6.68 13.13 -8.26
N ARG A 17 -7.29 12.36 -9.18
CA ARG A 17 -7.09 12.50 -10.63
C ARG A 17 -8.15 13.37 -11.29
N CYS A 18 -9.41 13.26 -10.89
CA CYS A 18 -10.52 13.93 -11.58
C CYS A 18 -11.38 14.83 -10.69
N GLY A 19 -11.16 14.85 -9.37
CA GLY A 19 -11.88 15.70 -8.42
C GLY A 19 -13.32 15.25 -8.10
N ASN A 20 -13.79 14.13 -8.65
CA ASN A 20 -15.10 13.60 -8.30
C ASN A 20 -15.08 13.04 -6.87
N GLN A 21 -16.11 13.36 -6.09
CA GLN A 21 -16.31 12.76 -4.78
C GLN A 21 -16.53 11.24 -4.92
N VAL A 22 -15.73 10.46 -4.19
CA VAL A 22 -15.74 9.00 -4.23
C VAL A 22 -16.84 8.42 -3.36
N HIS A 23 -17.05 8.99 -2.18
CA HIS A 23 -18.09 8.60 -1.25
C HIS A 23 -18.44 9.77 -0.30
N GLU A 24 -19.66 9.80 0.24
CA GLU A 24 -20.13 10.88 1.11
C GLU A 24 -19.42 10.89 2.48
N THR A 25 -19.16 9.71 3.05
CA THR A 25 -18.61 9.57 4.41
C THR A 25 -17.26 8.86 4.42
N ASN A 26 -17.23 7.59 4.03
CA ASN A 26 -16.05 6.73 4.03
C ASN A 26 -15.59 6.32 2.61
N PRO A 27 -14.63 7.02 1.99
CA PRO A 27 -14.13 6.69 0.64
C PRO A 27 -13.42 5.33 0.56
N LEU A 28 -12.98 4.75 1.69
CA LEU A 28 -12.33 3.43 1.70
C LEU A 28 -13.28 2.29 1.30
N GLU A 29 -14.60 2.46 1.48
CA GLU A 29 -15.62 1.45 1.10
C GLU A 29 -15.70 1.24 -0.42
N MET A 30 -15.26 2.23 -1.20
CA MET A 30 -15.24 2.16 -2.67
C MET A 30 -13.91 1.63 -3.21
N LEU A 31 -12.90 1.40 -2.36
CA LEU A 31 -11.62 0.86 -2.80
C LEU A 31 -11.69 -0.65 -3.03
N ARG A 32 -11.09 -1.10 -4.12
CA ARG A 32 -10.87 -2.53 -4.44
C ARG A 32 -9.42 -2.71 -4.86
N LEU A 33 -8.84 -3.85 -4.51
CA LEU A 33 -7.54 -4.25 -5.04
C LEU A 33 -7.71 -4.69 -6.48
N ASP A 34 -6.90 -4.13 -7.38
CA ASP A 34 -6.85 -4.55 -8.77
C ASP A 34 -5.71 -5.57 -8.96
N ASN A 35 -5.99 -6.82 -8.60
CA ASN A 35 -5.01 -7.91 -8.68
C ASN A 35 -4.60 -8.20 -10.13
N THR A 36 -5.52 -8.02 -11.09
CA THR A 36 -5.23 -8.25 -12.51
C THR A 36 -4.23 -7.21 -13.03
N LEU A 37 -4.44 -5.93 -12.72
CA LEU A 37 -3.51 -4.89 -13.07
C LEU A 37 -2.14 -5.08 -12.39
N GLU A 38 -2.12 -5.48 -11.11
CA GLU A 38 -0.88 -5.80 -10.41
C GLU A 38 -0.10 -6.94 -11.10
N GLU A 39 -0.77 -8.04 -11.47
CA GLU A 39 -0.15 -9.13 -12.22
C GLU A 39 0.40 -8.69 -13.57
N ILE A 40 -0.35 -7.85 -14.30
CA ILE A 40 0.09 -7.27 -15.57
C ILE A 40 1.35 -6.43 -15.35
N ILE A 41 1.36 -5.54 -14.36
CA ILE A 41 2.51 -4.70 -14.03
C ILE A 41 3.74 -5.56 -13.72
N PHE A 42 3.60 -6.59 -12.88
CA PHE A 42 4.71 -7.48 -12.53
C PHE A 42 5.21 -8.32 -13.70
N LYS A 43 4.36 -8.69 -14.66
CA LYS A 43 4.77 -9.38 -15.89
C LYS A 43 5.49 -8.43 -16.87
N LEU A 44 5.09 -7.16 -16.92
CA LEU A 44 5.65 -6.17 -17.84
C LEU A 44 6.94 -5.51 -17.33
N VAL A 45 7.13 -5.39 -16.03
CA VAL A 45 8.30 -4.73 -15.42
C VAL A 45 9.21 -5.79 -14.76
N PRO A 46 10.29 -6.21 -15.42
CA PRO A 46 11.17 -7.27 -14.91
C PRO A 46 11.79 -6.91 -13.55
N GLY A 47 11.76 -7.84 -12.60
CA GLY A 47 12.39 -7.68 -11.29
C GLY A 47 11.60 -6.84 -10.28
N LEU A 48 10.46 -6.24 -10.68
CA LEU A 48 9.72 -5.31 -9.80
C LEU A 48 9.16 -6.01 -8.56
N ARG A 49 8.65 -7.24 -8.71
CA ARG A 49 8.10 -8.02 -7.59
C ARG A 49 9.19 -8.35 -6.58
N GLU A 50 10.34 -8.80 -7.07
CA GLU A 50 11.49 -9.18 -6.24
C GLU A 50 12.06 -7.96 -5.51
N GLN A 51 12.15 -6.82 -6.19
CA GLN A 51 12.60 -5.56 -5.58
C GLN A 51 11.67 -5.09 -4.46
N GLU A 52 10.35 -5.17 -4.65
CA GLU A 52 9.40 -4.74 -3.61
C GLU A 52 9.48 -5.64 -2.37
N LEU A 53 9.56 -6.97 -2.57
CA LEU A 53 9.77 -7.91 -1.48
C LEU A 53 11.10 -7.66 -0.74
N GLN A 54 12.16 -7.37 -1.49
CA GLN A 54 13.47 -7.08 -0.92
C GLN A 54 13.45 -5.80 -0.06
N ARG A 55 12.76 -4.74 -0.50
CA ARG A 55 12.57 -3.52 0.30
C ARG A 55 11.85 -3.79 1.61
N GLU A 56 10.82 -4.64 1.59
CA GLU A 56 10.08 -5.03 2.79
C GLU A 56 10.99 -5.80 3.76
N ILE A 57 11.75 -6.78 3.27
CA ILE A 57 12.73 -7.54 4.08
C ILE A 57 13.76 -6.60 4.72
N GLU A 58 14.32 -5.66 3.95
CA GLU A 58 15.31 -4.69 4.43
C GLU A 58 14.75 -3.76 5.50
N PHE A 59 13.51 -3.29 5.32
CA PHE A 59 12.81 -2.50 6.33
C PHE A 59 12.72 -3.25 7.67
N TRP A 60 12.24 -4.49 7.66
CA TRP A 60 12.07 -5.28 8.89
C TRP A 60 13.41 -5.69 9.52
N LYS A 61 14.45 -5.95 8.72
CA LYS A 61 15.81 -6.18 9.23
C LYS A 61 16.35 -4.97 9.98
N LYS A 62 16.10 -3.76 9.48
CA LYS A 62 16.53 -2.50 10.10
C LYS A 62 15.71 -2.15 11.34
N ASN A 63 14.41 -2.45 11.30
CA ASN A 63 13.45 -2.05 12.32
C ASN A 63 13.04 -3.19 13.26
N LYS A 64 13.93 -4.16 13.52
CA LYS A 64 13.65 -5.25 14.46
C LYS A 64 13.01 -4.68 15.73
N PRO A 65 11.80 -5.11 16.11
CA PRO A 65 11.24 -4.72 17.38
C PRO A 65 12.22 -5.16 18.48
N GLN A 66 12.54 -4.27 19.42
CA GLN A 66 13.19 -4.70 20.64
C GLN A 66 12.28 -5.76 21.27
N GLU A 67 12.73 -7.00 21.35
CA GLU A 67 12.05 -8.03 22.13
C GLU A 67 12.03 -7.52 23.58
N ASN A 68 10.87 -7.05 24.03
CA ASN A 68 10.64 -6.78 25.44
C ASN A 68 10.61 -8.13 26.17
N GLY A 69 11.71 -8.47 26.83
CA GLY A 69 11.72 -9.37 27.99
C GLY A 69 12.24 -10.79 27.74
N GLN A 70 13.55 -10.96 27.88
CA GLN A 70 14.04 -12.07 28.71
C GLN A 70 13.44 -11.90 30.11
N GLY A 71 12.51 -12.78 30.46
CA GLY A 71 12.16 -13.08 31.84
C GLY A 71 12.58 -14.53 32.09
N ASP A 72 13.38 -14.72 33.12
CA ASP A 72 13.82 -16.02 33.65
C ASP A 72 12.65 -17.01 33.87
#